data_AF-K2C8K1-F1
#
_entry.id   AF-K2C8K1-F1
#
_cell.length_a   1.000
_cell.length_b   1.000
_cell.length_c   1.000
_cell.angle_alpha   90.00
_cell.angle_beta   90.00
_cell.angle_gamma   90.00
#
_symmetry.space_group_name_H-M   'P 1'
#
loop_
_entity.id
_entity.type
_entity.pdbx_description
1 polymer ?
#
loop_
_entity_poly.entity_id
_entity_poly.type
_entity_poly.pdbx_seq_one_letter_code
_entity_poly.pdbx_strand_id
1 'polypeptide(L)'
;MSNQKSNQNSDLIKGAVMLGIGILLFIIGSINFYAAAWRPYLHLIEGIGLFLAVVGGWNLFQYFRYKKNPDALHKARIESMDERKLWIQYRSGNNAFKIGITLTYLFLLMVGATENSLSTDLIWWILAGIVVTTGAVYVISLVRYEHIY
;
A
#
# COMPACT_ATOMS: atom_id res chain seq x y z
N MET A 1 23.73 2.32 -22.84
CA MET A 1 22.58 3.26 -22.99
C MET A 1 21.27 2.60 -23.43
N SER A 2 21.26 1.51 -24.22
CA SER A 2 20.00 0.83 -24.64
C SER A 2 19.28 0.08 -23.51
N ASN A 3 20.00 -0.61 -22.62
CA ASN A 3 19.42 -1.38 -21.51
C ASN A 3 18.69 -0.52 -20.47
N GLN A 4 19.10 0.74 -20.29
CA GLN A 4 18.46 1.64 -19.31
C GLN A 4 17.05 2.07 -19.75
N LYS A 5 16.86 2.38 -21.04
CA LYS A 5 15.53 2.71 -21.60
C LYS A 5 14.59 1.50 -21.61
N SER A 6 15.11 0.29 -21.86
CA SER A 6 14.34 -0.96 -21.83
C SER A 6 13.81 -1.29 -20.42
N ASN A 7 14.67 -1.23 -19.40
CA ASN A 7 14.25 -1.47 -18.01
C ASN A 7 13.23 -0.43 -17.52
N GLN A 8 13.42 0.85 -17.88
CA GLN A 8 12.51 1.91 -17.47
C GLN A 8 11.08 1.72 -18.03
N ASN A 9 10.96 1.23 -19.27
CA ASN A 9 9.66 0.90 -19.87
C ASN A 9 9.01 -0.33 -19.24
N SER A 10 9.80 -1.33 -18.83
CA SER A 10 9.29 -2.52 -18.13
C SER A 10 8.67 -2.16 -16.78
N ASP A 11 9.31 -1.28 -16.01
CA ASP A 11 8.80 -0.85 -14.70
C ASP A 11 7.53 0.00 -14.81
N LEU A 12 7.41 0.83 -15.86
CA LEU A 12 6.16 1.52 -16.20
C LEU A 12 5.04 0.51 -16.48
N ILE A 13 5.29 -0.45 -17.37
CA ILE A 13 4.27 -1.43 -17.78
C ILE A 13 3.83 -2.25 -16.57
N LYS A 14 4.76 -2.70 -15.73
CA LYS A 14 4.43 -3.40 -14.48
C LYS A 14 3.57 -2.55 -13.56
N GLY A 15 3.96 -1.29 -13.30
CA GLY A 15 3.18 -0.38 -12.45
C GLY A 15 1.77 -0.13 -13.00
N ALA A 16 1.65 0.12 -14.31
CA ALA A 16 0.37 0.33 -14.99
C ALA A 16 -0.52 -0.92 -14.99
N VAL A 17 0.05 -2.09 -15.25
CA VAL A 17 -0.68 -3.37 -15.24
C VAL A 17 -1.14 -3.70 -13.81
N MET A 18 -0.27 -3.55 -12.80
CA MET A 18 -0.64 -3.78 -11.40
C MET A 18 -1.73 -2.82 -10.94
N LEU A 19 -1.65 -1.53 -11.30
CA LEU A 19 -2.67 -0.55 -10.98
C LEU A 19 -4.00 -0.89 -11.69
N GLY A 20 -3.96 -1.17 -12.99
CA GLY A 20 -5.15 -1.49 -13.79
C GLY A 20 -5.86 -2.75 -13.30
N ILE A 21 -5.12 -3.84 -13.10
CA ILE A 21 -5.64 -5.09 -12.54
C ILE A 21 -6.16 -4.84 -11.11
N GLY A 22 -5.42 -4.09 -10.29
CA GLY A 22 -5.82 -3.78 -8.93
C GLY A 22 -7.16 -3.05 -8.86
N ILE A 23 -7.34 -2.00 -9.68
CA ILE A 23 -8.59 -1.25 -9.77
C ILE A 23 -9.73 -2.15 -10.28
N LEU A 24 -9.47 -2.97 -11.30
CA LEU A 24 -10.47 -3.90 -11.83
C LEU A 24 -10.93 -4.91 -10.77
N LEU A 25 -9.99 -5.54 -10.05
CA LEU A 25 -10.31 -6.49 -8.99
C LEU A 25 -11.05 -5.81 -7.83
N PHE A 26 -10.65 -4.59 -7.45
CA PHE A 26 -11.35 -3.82 -6.45
C PHE A 26 -12.81 -3.58 -6.85
N ILE A 27 -13.04 -3.09 -8.08
CA ILE A 27 -14.40 -2.86 -8.60
C ILE A 27 -15.21 -4.16 -8.66
N ILE A 28 -14.63 -5.24 -9.19
CA ILE A 28 -15.30 -6.55 -9.30
C ILE A 28 -15.67 -7.10 -7.91
N GLY A 29 -14.77 -6.98 -6.94
CA GLY A 29 -15.01 -7.39 -5.55
C GLY A 29 -16.08 -6.55 -4.86
N SER A 30 -16.16 -5.25 -5.16
CA SER A 30 -17.20 -4.37 -4.61
C SER A 30 -18.59 -4.57 -5.25
N ILE A 31 -18.69 -5.27 -6.39
CA ILE A 31 -19.99 -5.61 -6.98
C ILE A 31 -20.66 -6.67 -6.10
N ASN A 32 -21.74 -6.24 -5.43
CA ASN A 32 -22.59 -7.13 -4.65
C ASN A 32 -23.38 -8.05 -5.61
N PHE A 33 -22.82 -9.22 -5.90
CA PHE A 33 -23.60 -10.32 -6.43
C PHE A 33 -24.61 -10.75 -5.36
N TYR A 34 -25.87 -10.93 -5.73
CA TYR A 34 -27.00 -11.25 -4.82
C TYR A 34 -26.85 -12.54 -3.99
N ALA A 35 -25.73 -13.25 -4.11
CA ALA A 35 -25.44 -14.48 -3.37
C ALA A 35 -24.60 -14.18 -2.12
N ALA A 36 -25.26 -14.14 -0.94
CA ALA A 36 -24.61 -13.94 0.36
C ALA A 36 -23.43 -14.91 0.63
N ALA A 37 -23.47 -16.11 0.04
CA ALA A 37 -22.40 -17.11 0.15
C ALA A 37 -21.05 -16.67 -0.46
N TRP A 38 -21.06 -15.74 -1.42
CA TRP A 38 -19.85 -15.31 -2.14
C TRP A 38 -19.18 -14.09 -1.50
N ARG A 39 -19.83 -13.41 -0.56
CA ARG A 39 -19.32 -12.18 0.07
C ARG A 39 -17.90 -12.31 0.64
N PRO A 40 -17.53 -13.36 1.38
CA PRO A 40 -16.16 -13.49 1.90
C PRO A 40 -15.11 -13.56 0.78
N TYR A 41 -15.42 -14.24 -0.32
CA TYR A 41 -14.53 -14.37 -1.48
C TYR A 41 -14.44 -13.05 -2.27
N LEU A 42 -15.54 -12.30 -2.37
CA LEU A 42 -15.57 -10.98 -3.00
C LEU A 42 -14.71 -9.98 -2.23
N HIS A 43 -14.76 -9.98 -0.89
CA HIS A 43 -13.86 -9.17 -0.06
C HIS A 43 -12.39 -9.56 -0.17
N LEU A 44 -12.09 -10.86 -0.32
CA LEU A 44 -10.72 -11.30 -0.60
C LEU A 44 -10.21 -10.72 -1.93
N ILE A 45 -11.02 -10.77 -2.98
CA ILE A 45 -10.71 -10.19 -4.30
C ILE A 45 -10.54 -8.67 -4.19
N GLU A 46 -11.43 -8.00 -3.47
CA GLU A 46 -11.37 -6.56 -3.21
C GLU A 46 -10.06 -6.17 -2.51
N GLY A 47 -9.63 -6.96 -1.52
CA GLY A 47 -8.37 -6.76 -0.80
C GLY A 47 -7.12 -6.93 -1.64
N ILE A 48 -7.08 -7.98 -2.46
CA ILE A 48 -6.00 -8.17 -3.43
C ILE A 48 -5.98 -7.01 -4.42
N GLY A 49 -7.15 -6.56 -4.87
CA GLY A 49 -7.31 -5.39 -5.74
C GLY A 49 -6.73 -4.12 -5.11
N LEU A 50 -7.10 -3.83 -3.86
CA LEU A 50 -6.59 -2.68 -3.11
C LEU A 50 -5.08 -2.73 -2.96
N PHE A 51 -4.51 -3.89 -2.59
CA PHE A 51 -3.07 -4.06 -2.47
C PHE A 51 -2.35 -3.77 -3.80
N LEU A 52 -2.81 -4.37 -4.90
CA LEU A 52 -2.22 -4.18 -6.22
C LEU A 52 -2.36 -2.74 -6.72
N ALA A 53 -3.49 -2.09 -6.45
CA ALA A 53 -3.71 -0.69 -6.80
C ALA A 53 -2.73 0.24 -6.05
N VAL A 54 -2.54 0.03 -4.75
CA VAL A 54 -1.58 0.82 -3.95
C VAL A 54 -0.15 0.60 -4.43
N VAL A 55 0.29 -0.64 -4.63
CA VAL A 55 1.65 -0.96 -5.10
C VAL A 55 1.87 -0.45 -6.53
N GLY A 56 0.91 -0.66 -7.43
CA GLY A 56 0.95 -0.17 -8.80
C GLY A 56 1.02 1.36 -8.87
N GLY A 57 0.21 2.04 -8.07
CA GLY A 57 0.21 3.50 -7.94
C GLY A 57 1.54 4.04 -7.41
N TRP A 58 2.12 3.39 -6.40
CA TRP A 58 3.43 3.73 -5.88
C TRP A 58 4.55 3.58 -6.92
N ASN A 59 4.53 2.49 -7.69
CA ASN A 59 5.51 2.25 -8.76
C ASN A 59 5.39 3.27 -9.91
N LEU A 60 4.16 3.61 -10.31
CA LEU A 60 3.89 4.65 -11.29
C LEU A 60 4.35 6.03 -10.80
N PHE A 61 4.04 6.38 -9.56
CA PHE A 61 4.48 7.64 -8.95
C PHE A 61 6.00 7.78 -8.97
N GLN A 62 6.73 6.73 -8.58
CA GLN A 62 8.18 6.69 -8.67
C GLN A 62 8.68 6.85 -10.11
N TYR A 63 8.07 6.12 -11.06
CA TYR A 63 8.43 6.24 -12.47
C TYR A 63 8.29 7.68 -12.98
N PHE A 64 7.16 8.36 -12.70
CA PHE A 64 6.95 9.74 -13.14
C PHE A 64 7.94 10.71 -12.48
N ARG A 65 8.25 10.52 -11.19
CA ARG A 65 9.25 11.31 -10.47
C ARG A 65 10.63 11.19 -11.12
N TYR A 66 11.06 9.97 -11.45
CA TYR A 66 12.38 9.71 -12.04
C TYR A 66 12.46 10.04 -13.54
N LYS A 67 11.34 9.95 -14.27
CA LYS A 67 11.28 10.39 -15.67
C LYS A 67 11.43 11.90 -15.80
N LYS A 68 10.83 12.67 -14.89
CA LYS A 68 10.89 14.14 -14.90
C LYS A 68 12.28 14.66 -14.51
N ASN A 69 13.01 13.96 -13.63
CA ASN A 69 14.36 14.30 -13.20
C ASN A 69 15.30 13.08 -13.25
N PRO A 70 16.01 12.84 -14.37
CA PRO A 70 16.93 11.70 -14.50
C PRO A 70 18.12 11.78 -13.52
N ASP A 71 18.58 12.98 -13.17
CA ASP A 71 19.59 13.18 -12.12
C ASP A 71 19.09 12.73 -10.75
N ALA A 72 17.77 12.84 -10.50
CA ALA A 72 17.17 12.33 -9.27
C ALA A 72 17.17 10.80 -9.20
N LEU A 73 17.24 10.07 -10.32
CA LEU A 73 17.37 8.61 -10.32
C LEU A 73 18.78 8.18 -9.90
N HIS A 74 19.82 8.84 -10.45
CA HIS A 74 21.20 8.55 -10.09
C HIS A 74 21.48 8.95 -8.63
N LYS A 75 21.00 10.14 -8.24
CA LYS A 75 21.03 10.62 -6.86
C LYS A 75 20.23 9.71 -5.93
N ALA A 76 19.02 9.26 -6.29
CA ALA A 76 18.24 8.34 -5.47
C ALA A 76 18.92 6.98 -5.29
N ARG A 77 19.64 6.47 -6.30
CA ARG A 77 20.41 5.22 -6.18
C ARG A 77 21.58 5.39 -5.20
N ILE A 78 22.33 6.46 -5.31
CA ILE A 78 23.46 6.75 -4.40
C ILE A 78 22.93 7.03 -2.97
N GLU A 79 21.89 7.84 -2.84
CA GLU A 79 21.24 8.14 -1.56
C GLU A 79 20.51 6.93 -0.95
N SER A 80 20.06 5.96 -1.75
CA SER A 80 19.46 4.72 -1.20
C SER A 80 20.48 3.84 -0.49
N MET A 81 21.77 4.07 -0.76
CA MET A 81 22.88 3.45 -0.05
C MET A 81 23.38 4.31 1.11
N ASP A 82 22.83 5.51 1.29
CA ASP A 82 23.13 6.36 2.44
C ASP A 82 22.40 5.81 3.67
N GLU A 83 23.17 5.52 4.71
CA GLU A 83 22.68 5.04 5.99
C GLU A 83 21.58 5.97 6.53
N ARG A 84 21.71 7.28 6.32
CA ARG A 84 20.72 8.27 6.78
C ARG A 84 19.32 8.01 6.24
N LYS A 85 19.21 7.74 4.93
CA LYS A 85 17.92 7.51 4.28
C LYS A 85 17.32 6.18 4.71
N LEU A 86 18.18 5.19 4.90
CA LEU A 86 17.82 3.90 5.48
C LEU A 86 17.21 4.10 6.88
N TRP A 87 17.87 4.87 7.75
CA TRP A 87 17.40 5.22 9.09
C TRP A 87 16.03 5.92 9.09
N ILE A 88 15.81 6.86 8.16
CA ILE A 88 14.53 7.55 7.99
C ILE A 88 13.42 6.57 7.60
N GLN A 89 13.68 5.66 6.66
CA GLN A 89 12.73 4.62 6.25
C GLN A 89 12.43 3.66 7.41
N TYR A 90 13.45 3.20 8.14
CA TYR A 90 13.28 2.35 9.32
C TYR A 90 12.45 3.03 10.40
N ARG A 91 12.70 4.31 10.68
CA ARG A 91 11.94 5.07 11.69
C ARG A 91 10.48 5.26 11.28
N SER A 92 10.25 5.57 10.01
CA SER A 92 8.89 5.69 9.44
C SER A 92 8.16 4.36 9.48
N GLY A 93 8.84 3.27 9.10
CA GLY A 93 8.34 1.90 9.16
C GLY A 93 8.00 1.47 10.58
N ASN A 94 8.86 1.77 11.56
CA ASN A 94 8.62 1.47 12.96
C ASN A 94 7.38 2.20 13.51
N ASN A 95 7.17 3.47 13.15
CA ASN A 95 5.96 4.20 13.54
C ASN A 95 4.70 3.59 12.93
N ALA A 96 4.74 3.28 11.63
CA ALA A 96 3.63 2.62 10.95
C ALA A 96 3.32 1.27 11.57
N PHE A 97 4.35 0.45 11.83
CA PHE A 97 4.22 -0.85 12.49
C PHE A 97 3.58 -0.75 13.88
N LYS A 98 4.01 0.21 14.71
CA LYS A 98 3.41 0.47 16.02
C LYS A 98 1.92 0.76 15.89
N ILE A 99 1.54 1.68 15.00
CA ILE A 99 0.12 2.02 14.78
C ILE A 99 -0.66 0.80 14.26
N GLY A 100 -0.11 0.07 13.29
CA GLY A 100 -0.74 -1.12 12.74
C GLY A 100 -1.00 -2.20 13.79
N ILE A 101 -0.01 -2.51 14.62
CA ILE A 101 -0.17 -3.44 15.76
C ILE A 101 -1.17 -2.92 16.77
N THR A 102 -1.10 -1.64 17.15
CA THR A 102 -2.03 -1.06 18.13
C THR A 102 -3.48 -1.14 17.63
N LEU A 103 -3.75 -0.74 16.39
CA LEU A 103 -5.11 -0.81 15.84
C LEU A 103 -5.60 -2.25 15.68
N THR A 104 -4.72 -3.17 15.26
CA THR A 104 -5.06 -4.60 15.15
C THR A 104 -5.38 -5.19 16.52
N TYR A 105 -4.58 -4.86 17.54
CA TYR A 105 -4.79 -5.30 18.91
C TYR A 105 -6.11 -4.75 19.48
N LEU A 106 -6.41 -3.47 19.27
CA LEU A 106 -7.69 -2.88 19.67
C LEU A 106 -8.87 -3.58 18.99
N PHE A 107 -8.74 -3.91 17.71
CA PHE A 107 -9.77 -4.67 17.01
C PHE A 107 -9.95 -6.08 17.56
N LEU A 108 -8.86 -6.79 17.89
CA LEU A 108 -8.93 -8.11 18.53
C LEU A 108 -9.60 -8.05 19.91
N LEU A 109 -9.34 -7.01 20.72
CA LEU A 109 -10.03 -6.81 21.98
C LEU A 109 -11.53 -6.61 21.78
N MET A 110 -11.92 -5.81 20.78
CA MET A 110 -13.34 -5.61 20.44
C MET A 110 -14.01 -6.91 20.02
N VAL A 111 -13.36 -7.70 19.15
CA VAL A 111 -13.85 -9.01 18.71
C VAL A 111 -14.02 -9.95 19.91
N GLY A 112 -13.02 -10.02 20.79
CA GLY A 112 -13.05 -10.90 21.98
C GLY A 112 -14.06 -10.47 23.05
N ALA A 113 -14.43 -9.19 23.10
CA ALA A 113 -15.40 -8.66 24.05
C ALA A 113 -16.86 -8.73 23.56
N THR A 114 -17.09 -9.01 22.27
CA THR A 114 -18.43 -9.02 21.70
C THR A 114 -19.06 -10.41 21.81
N GLU A 115 -20.25 -10.52 22.41
CA GLU A 115 -20.98 -11.79 22.52
C GLU A 115 -21.58 -12.25 21.18
N ASN A 116 -21.91 -11.30 20.31
CA ASN A 116 -22.45 -11.55 18.97
C ASN A 116 -21.34 -11.66 17.92
N SER A 117 -21.56 -12.51 16.92
CA SER A 117 -20.67 -12.55 15.75
C SER A 117 -20.74 -11.22 14.97
N LEU A 118 -19.58 -10.63 14.69
CA LEU A 118 -19.49 -9.45 13.84
C LEU A 118 -19.79 -9.83 12.39
N SER A 119 -20.49 -8.96 11.67
CA SER A 119 -20.75 -9.15 10.23
C SER A 119 -19.43 -9.12 9.45
N THR A 120 -19.31 -9.99 8.44
CA THR A 120 -18.14 -10.04 7.55
C THR A 120 -17.80 -8.69 6.92
N ASP A 121 -18.81 -7.94 6.46
CA ASP A 121 -18.63 -6.60 5.86
C ASP A 121 -17.94 -5.63 6.84
N LEU A 122 -18.38 -5.61 8.11
CA LEU A 122 -17.79 -4.74 9.13
C LEU A 122 -16.34 -5.11 9.42
N ILE A 123 -16.05 -6.41 9.58
CA ILE A 123 -14.69 -6.91 9.77
C ILE A 123 -13.80 -6.47 8.60
N TRP A 124 -14.30 -6.60 7.37
CA TRP A 124 -13.59 -6.21 6.16
C TRP A 124 -13.21 -4.72 6.18
N TRP A 125 -14.18 -3.84 6.41
CA TRP A 125 -13.93 -2.39 6.43
C TRP A 125 -12.96 -1.97 7.53
N ILE A 126 -13.01 -2.62 8.70
CA ILE A 126 -12.07 -2.35 9.79
C ILE A 126 -10.66 -2.78 9.38
N LEU A 127 -10.48 -3.99 8.85
CA LEU A 127 -9.17 -4.48 8.41
C LEU A 127 -8.59 -3.63 7.27
N ALA A 128 -9.40 -3.27 6.28
CA ALA A 128 -9.00 -2.37 5.20
C ALA A 128 -8.58 -1.00 5.76
N GLY A 129 -9.35 -0.46 6.71
CA GLY A 129 -9.03 0.79 7.40
C GLY A 129 -7.70 0.74 8.15
N ILE A 130 -7.39 -0.38 8.83
CA ILE A 130 -6.10 -0.59 9.51
C ILE A 130 -4.95 -0.54 8.51
N VAL A 131 -5.08 -1.23 7.37
CA VAL A 131 -4.05 -1.26 6.32
C VAL A 131 -3.82 0.13 5.74
N VAL A 132 -4.89 0.83 5.35
CA VAL A 132 -4.81 2.19 4.79
C VAL A 132 -4.20 3.17 5.79
N THR A 133 -4.63 3.11 7.05
CA THR A 133 -4.10 3.98 8.11
C THR A 133 -2.62 3.71 8.37
N THR A 134 -2.21 2.45 8.42
CA THR A 134 -0.80 2.04 8.58
C THR A 134 0.06 2.59 7.44
N GLY A 135 -0.41 2.45 6.19
CA GLY A 135 0.25 3.03 5.02
C GLY A 135 0.33 4.56 5.06
N ALA A 136 -0.75 5.23 5.46
CA ALA A 136 -0.76 6.68 5.60
C ALA A 136 0.24 7.17 6.65
N VAL A 137 0.32 6.51 7.82
CA VAL A 137 1.30 6.83 8.86
C VAL A 137 2.73 6.66 8.36
N TYR A 138 3.00 5.61 7.57
CA TYR A 138 4.31 5.43 6.94
C TYR A 138 4.67 6.61 6.03
N VAL A 139 3.79 6.96 5.09
CA VAL A 139 4.05 8.05 4.12
C VAL A 139 4.18 9.39 4.84
N ILE A 140 3.30 9.71 5.78
CA ILE A 140 3.35 10.97 6.54
C ILE A 140 4.65 11.05 7.36
N SER A 141 5.03 9.96 8.03
CA SER A 141 6.28 9.92 8.81
C SER A 141 7.50 10.08 7.90
N LEU A 142 7.48 9.43 6.74
CA LEU A 142 8.57 9.50 5.76
C LEU A 142 8.76 10.93 5.27
N VAL A 143 7.69 11.57 4.79
CA VAL A 143 7.73 12.97 4.30
C VAL A 143 8.16 13.92 5.41
N ARG A 144 7.65 13.73 6.63
CA ARG A 144 8.02 14.57 7.78
C ARG A 144 9.51 14.43 8.11
N TYR A 145 10.04 13.22 8.15
CA TYR A 145 11.44 13.01 8.50
C TYR A 145 12.39 13.45 7.39
N GLU A 146 12.02 13.29 6.11
CA GLU A 146 12.77 13.87 4.98
C GLU A 146 12.83 15.41 5.04
N HIS A 147 11.82 16.06 5.63
CA HIS A 147 11.80 17.52 5.77
C HIS A 147 12.59 18.05 6.97
N ILE A 148 12.68 17.26 8.04
CA ILE A 148 13.37 17.64 9.29
C ILE A 148 14.86 17.33 9.21
N TYR A 149 15.20 16.19 8.60
CA TYR A 149 16.57 15.70 8.48
C TYR A 149 17.01 15.84 7.04
#